data_AF-A0A135LZD7-F1
#
_entry.id   AF-A0A135LZD7-F1
#
_cell.length_a   1.000
_cell.length_b   1.000
_cell.length_c   1.000
_cell.angle_alpha   90.00
_cell.angle_beta   90.00
_cell.angle_gamma   90.00
#
_symmetry.space_group_name_H-M   'P 1'
#
loop_
_entity.id
_entity.type
_entity.pdbx_description
1 polymer ?
#
loop_
_entity_poly.entity_id
_entity_poly.type
_entity_poly.pdbx_seq_one_letter_code
_entity_poly.pdbx_strand_id
1 'polypeptide(L)'
;MSRAGLWAKTIAGGLLMVVGGPALVQYIRPTDEELRKRYNPDLRKRSTEQGERRAQEFDDYVNKLKHWSKSDKSIWYAAQEELDQKQAALEAQRAQEKEQTRTQREEMRKEMLGEK
;
A
#
# COMPACT_ATOMS: atom_id res chain seq x y z
N MET A 1 -42.79 -16.39 30.29
CA MET A 1 -41.84 -16.70 29.20
C MET A 1 -40.87 -17.73 29.71
N SER A 2 -40.65 -18.85 28.99
CA SER A 2 -39.62 -19.81 29.37
C SER A 2 -38.23 -19.18 29.24
N ARG A 3 -37.26 -19.62 30.05
CA ARG A 3 -35.86 -19.15 29.97
C ARG A 3 -35.29 -19.31 28.56
N ALA A 4 -35.63 -20.39 27.87
CA ALA A 4 -35.26 -20.62 26.48
C ALA A 4 -35.80 -19.54 25.52
N GLY A 5 -37.06 -19.11 25.70
CA GLY A 5 -37.65 -18.05 24.89
C GLY A 5 -37.02 -16.67 25.14
N LEU A 6 -36.56 -16.40 26.37
CA LEU A 6 -35.83 -15.18 26.69
C LEU A 6 -34.45 -15.16 26.00
N TRP A 7 -33.69 -16.26 26.10
CA TRP A 7 -32.38 -16.40 25.45
C TRP A 7 -32.45 -16.36 23.92
N ALA A 8 -33.49 -16.96 23.32
CA ALA A 8 -33.69 -16.88 21.87
C ALA A 8 -33.89 -15.43 21.40
N LYS A 9 -34.68 -14.63 22.14
CA LYS A 9 -34.90 -13.22 21.82
C LYS A 9 -33.64 -12.38 21.98
N THR A 10 -32.87 -12.61 23.04
CA THR A 10 -31.63 -11.85 23.26
C THR A 10 -30.57 -12.17 22.20
N ILE A 11 -30.41 -13.44 21.81
CA ILE A 11 -29.50 -13.83 20.72
C ILE A 11 -29.96 -13.23 19.38
N ALA A 12 -31.26 -13.32 19.07
CA ALA A 12 -31.80 -12.74 17.84
C ALA A 12 -31.59 -11.21 17.79
N GLY A 13 -31.84 -10.50 18.90
CA GLY A 13 -31.58 -9.06 18.99
C GLY A 13 -30.08 -8.72 18.87
N GLY A 14 -29.22 -9.52 19.50
CA GLY A 14 -27.77 -9.37 19.41
C GLY A 14 -27.25 -9.56 17.98
N LEU A 15 -27.69 -10.61 17.29
CA LEU A 15 -27.33 -10.86 15.88
C LEU A 15 -27.85 -9.75 14.96
N LEU A 16 -29.07 -9.26 15.19
CA LEU A 16 -29.64 -8.16 14.42
C LEU A 16 -28.81 -6.87 14.59
N MET A 17 -28.30 -6.59 15.79
CA MET A 17 -27.39 -5.45 16.00
C MET A 17 -26.02 -5.67 15.34
N VAL A 18 -25.42 -6.85 15.53
CA VAL A 18 -24.07 -7.16 15.04
C VAL A 18 -24.01 -7.25 13.51
N VAL A 19 -25.04 -7.78 12.87
CA VAL A 19 -25.10 -7.92 11.40
C VAL A 19 -25.84 -6.73 10.78
N GLY A 20 -26.97 -6.35 11.36
CA GLY A 20 -27.82 -5.28 10.83
C GLY A 20 -27.18 -3.91 10.94
N GLY A 21 -26.37 -3.63 11.96
CA GLY A 21 -25.61 -2.38 12.07
C GLY A 21 -24.66 -2.18 10.88
N PRO A 22 -23.68 -3.08 10.67
CA PRO A 22 -22.78 -3.01 9.51
C PRO A 22 -23.51 -3.07 8.17
N ALA A 23 -24.55 -3.90 8.04
CA ALA A 23 -25.33 -3.98 6.80
C ALA A 23 -26.04 -2.66 6.48
N LEU A 24 -26.65 -2.01 7.47
CA LEU A 24 -27.29 -0.71 7.31
C LEU A 24 -26.27 0.37 6.94
N VAL A 25 -25.09 0.38 7.56
CA VAL A 25 -24.01 1.30 7.22
C VAL A 25 -23.58 1.12 5.77
N GLN A 26 -23.37 -0.12 5.31
CA GLN A 26 -23.02 -0.39 3.92
C GLN A 26 -24.14 0.03 2.95
N TYR A 27 -25.39 -0.13 3.35
CA TYR A 27 -26.54 0.25 2.53
C TYR A 27 -26.66 1.77 2.34
N ILE A 28 -26.43 2.56 3.38
CA ILE A 28 -26.54 4.03 3.31
C ILE A 28 -25.26 4.70 2.81
N ARG A 29 -24.12 4.01 2.88
CA ARG A 29 -22.83 4.57 2.47
C ARG A 29 -22.85 4.82 0.95
N PRO A 30 -22.63 6.07 0.49
CA PRO A 30 -22.56 6.36 -0.93
C PRO A 30 -21.38 5.60 -1.56
N THR A 31 -21.57 5.19 -2.81
CA THR A 31 -20.53 4.47 -3.56
C THR A 31 -19.35 5.40 -3.89
N ASP A 32 -18.18 4.84 -4.15
CA ASP A 32 -16.99 5.63 -4.50
C ASP A 32 -17.19 6.50 -5.73
N GLU A 33 -18.05 6.07 -6.67
CA GLU A 33 -18.41 6.87 -7.84
C GLU A 33 -19.29 8.07 -7.49
N GLU A 34 -20.26 7.89 -6.59
CA GLU A 34 -21.11 8.97 -6.10
C GLU A 34 -20.31 9.98 -5.29
N LEU A 35 -19.34 9.52 -4.49
CA LEU A 35 -18.39 10.37 -3.79
C LEU A 35 -17.54 11.17 -4.78
N ARG A 36 -17.01 10.52 -5.83
CA ARG A 36 -16.18 11.17 -6.86
C ARG A 36 -16.94 12.21 -7.67
N LYS A 37 -18.24 12.00 -7.91
CA LYS A 37 -19.11 12.99 -8.59
C LYS A 37 -19.27 14.27 -7.76
N ARG A 38 -19.24 14.18 -6.42
CA ARG A 38 -19.34 15.34 -5.52
C ARG A 38 -18.01 16.07 -5.28
N TYR A 39 -16.90 15.57 -5.80
CA TYR A 39 -15.59 16.23 -5.68
C TYR A 39 -15.48 17.48 -6.56
N ASN A 40 -14.70 18.44 -6.08
CA ASN A 40 -14.24 19.59 -6.85
C ASN A 40 -13.47 19.09 -8.11
N PRO A 41 -13.58 19.72 -9.31
CA PRO A 41 -12.85 19.38 -10.53
C PRO A 41 -11.38 18.95 -10.34
N ASP A 42 -10.61 19.66 -9.52
CA ASP A 42 -9.19 19.33 -9.28
C ASP A 42 -9.01 17.98 -8.57
N LEU A 43 -9.85 17.68 -7.57
CA LEU A 43 -9.82 16.43 -6.83
C LEU A 43 -10.32 15.26 -7.70
N ARG A 44 -11.27 15.51 -8.60
CA ARG A 44 -11.68 14.51 -9.60
C ARG A 44 -10.51 14.12 -10.47
N LYS A 45 -9.81 15.10 -11.05
CA LYS A 45 -8.65 14.86 -11.92
C LYS A 45 -7.56 14.06 -11.20
N ARG A 46 -7.21 14.49 -9.98
CA ARG A 46 -6.23 13.79 -9.12
C ARG A 46 -6.67 12.37 -8.74
N SER A 47 -7.97 12.15 -8.53
CA SER A 47 -8.50 10.81 -8.23
C SER A 47 -8.44 9.87 -9.43
N THR A 48 -8.65 10.35 -10.65
CA THR A 48 -8.50 9.53 -11.86
C THR A 48 -7.05 9.24 -12.15
N GLU A 49 -6.16 10.23 -12.04
CA GLU A 49 -4.74 10.09 -12.38
C GLU A 49 -3.94 9.27 -11.35
N GLN A 50 -4.25 9.43 -10.06
CA GLN A 50 -3.47 8.80 -8.98
C GLN A 50 -4.23 7.67 -8.28
N GLY A 51 -5.46 7.37 -8.69
CA GLY A 51 -6.33 6.41 -8.00
C GLY A 51 -5.73 5.00 -7.97
N GLU A 52 -5.36 4.47 -9.12
CA GLU A 52 -4.74 3.14 -9.23
C GLU A 52 -3.40 3.08 -8.49
N ARG A 53 -2.55 4.10 -8.66
CA ARG A 53 -1.26 4.18 -7.97
C ARG A 53 -1.43 4.17 -6.45
N ARG A 54 -2.38 4.94 -5.91
CA ARG A 54 -2.69 4.96 -4.46
C ARG A 54 -3.25 3.63 -3.97
N ALA A 55 -4.07 2.95 -4.78
CA ALA A 55 -4.59 1.64 -4.42
C ALA A 55 -3.47 0.59 -4.33
N GLN A 56 -2.53 0.61 -5.27
CA GLN A 56 -1.35 -0.25 -5.26
C GLN A 56 -0.42 0.08 -4.09
N GLU A 57 -0.09 1.36 -3.89
CA GLU A 57 0.71 1.83 -2.75
C GLU A 57 0.10 1.40 -1.40
N PHE A 58 -1.23 1.43 -1.29
CA PHE A 58 -1.95 0.98 -0.10
C PHE A 58 -1.84 -0.52 0.11
N ASP A 59 -2.07 -1.34 -0.92
CA ASP A 59 -1.94 -2.80 -0.81
C ASP A 59 -0.50 -3.22 -0.47
N ASP A 60 0.48 -2.61 -1.13
CA ASP A 60 1.90 -2.79 -0.83
C ASP A 60 2.24 -2.44 0.63
N TYR A 61 1.70 -1.32 1.12
CA TYR A 61 1.89 -0.91 2.51
C TYR A 61 1.25 -1.90 3.49
N VAL A 62 0.02 -2.37 3.22
CA VAL A 62 -0.65 -3.37 4.06
C VAL A 62 0.12 -4.69 4.08
N ASN A 63 0.68 -5.10 2.94
CA ASN A 63 1.50 -6.30 2.87
C ASN A 63 2.81 -6.16 3.67
N LYS A 64 3.47 -4.99 3.62
CA LYS A 64 4.61 -4.70 4.50
C LYS A 64 4.21 -4.69 5.97
N LEU A 65 3.07 -4.09 6.31
CA LEU A 65 2.57 -4.07 7.68
C LEU A 65 2.32 -5.49 8.21
N LYS A 66 1.71 -6.36 7.41
CA LYS A 66 1.57 -7.80 7.73
C LYS A 66 2.91 -8.49 7.92
N HIS A 67 3.92 -8.10 7.15
CA HIS A 67 5.28 -8.64 7.28
C HIS A 67 5.95 -8.18 8.59
N TRP A 68 5.93 -6.88 8.88
CA TRP A 68 6.49 -6.31 10.10
C TRP A 68 5.79 -6.81 11.37
N SER A 69 4.47 -7.01 11.31
CA SER A 69 3.68 -7.57 12.41
C SER A 69 4.06 -9.01 12.78
N LYS A 70 4.76 -9.75 11.90
CA LYS A 70 5.26 -11.10 12.21
C LYS A 70 6.58 -11.06 12.99
N SER A 71 7.23 -9.91 13.07
CA SER A 71 8.47 -9.74 13.83
C SER A 71 8.16 -9.35 15.27
N ASP A 72 8.99 -9.79 16.21
CA ASP A 72 8.89 -9.37 17.62
C ASP A 72 9.38 -7.93 17.85
N LYS A 73 9.88 -7.26 16.79
CA LYS A 73 10.30 -5.86 16.83
C LYS A 73 9.08 -4.94 16.69
N SER A 74 9.18 -3.74 17.23
CA SER A 74 8.13 -2.73 16.98
C SER A 74 8.05 -2.43 15.48
N ILE A 75 6.83 -2.19 14.98
CA ILE A 75 6.59 -1.88 13.57
C ILE A 75 7.44 -0.69 13.11
N TRP A 76 7.65 0.30 13.97
CA TRP A 76 8.48 1.46 13.68
C TRP A 76 9.94 1.11 13.42
N TYR A 77 10.53 0.22 14.22
CA TYR A 77 11.91 -0.22 14.02
C TYR A 77 12.04 -1.09 12.77
N ALA A 78 11.10 -1.99 12.52
CA ALA A 78 11.11 -2.83 11.32
C ALA A 78 10.97 -2.00 10.04
N ALA A 79 10.12 -0.97 10.05
CA ALA A 79 9.95 -0.05 8.92
C ALA A 79 11.22 0.78 8.68
N GLN A 80 11.88 1.25 9.74
CA GLN A 80 13.12 2.02 9.63
C GLN A 80 14.27 1.16 9.06
N GLU A 81 14.40 -0.08 9.53
CA GLU A 81 15.42 -1.02 9.04
C GLU A 81 15.23 -1.32 7.54
N GLU A 82 13.99 -1.50 7.07
CA GLU A 82 13.71 -1.69 5.64
C GLU A 82 14.04 -0.44 4.80
N LEU A 83 13.80 0.76 5.35
CA LEU A 83 14.15 2.02 4.69
C LEU A 83 15.68 2.18 4.57
N ASP A 84 16.41 1.91 5.65
CA ASP A 84 17.87 1.99 5.68
C ASP A 84 18.49 0.98 4.70
N GLN A 85 17.97 -0.26 4.67
CA GLN A 85 18.38 -1.27 3.69
C GLN A 85 18.11 -0.84 2.25
N LYS A 86 16.95 -0.23 1.98
CA LYS A 86 16.63 0.28 0.63
C LYS A 86 17.55 1.41 0.22
N GLN A 87 17.88 2.33 1.12
CA GLN A 87 18.82 3.42 0.84
C GLN A 87 20.21 2.86 0.53
N ALA A 88 20.72 1.96 1.37
CA ALA A 88 22.02 1.31 1.15
C ALA A 88 22.07 0.56 -0.19
N ALA A 89 21.00 -0.19 -0.54
CA ALA A 89 20.92 -0.89 -1.82
C ALA A 89 20.91 0.07 -3.02
N LEU A 90 20.21 1.20 -2.90
CA LEU A 90 20.11 2.21 -3.96
C LEU A 90 21.43 2.97 -4.16
N GLU A 91 22.16 3.23 -3.06
CA GLU A 91 23.52 3.77 -3.11
C GLU A 91 24.51 2.80 -3.72
N ALA A 92 24.43 1.51 -3.35
CA ALA A 92 25.26 0.47 -3.93
C ALA A 92 25.01 0.31 -5.44
N GLN A 93 23.75 0.32 -5.88
CA GLN A 93 23.41 0.29 -7.31
C GLN A 93 23.96 1.51 -8.06
N ARG A 94 23.81 2.72 -7.51
CA ARG A 94 24.37 3.94 -8.11
C ARG A 94 25.89 3.91 -8.19
N ALA A 95 26.57 3.30 -7.21
CA ALA A 95 28.02 3.15 -7.24
C ALA A 95 28.45 2.19 -8.37
N GLN A 96 27.78 1.04 -8.49
CA GLN A 96 28.04 0.07 -9.56
C GLN A 96 27.76 0.66 -10.96
N GLU A 97 26.67 1.39 -11.13
CA GLU A 97 26.31 2.01 -12.41
C GLU A 97 27.35 3.08 -12.84
N LYS A 98 27.88 3.85 -11.89
CA LYS A 98 28.99 4.79 -12.14
C LYS A 98 30.27 4.07 -12.55
N GLU A 99 30.57 2.95 -11.91
CA GLU A 99 31.75 2.13 -12.23
C GLU A 99 31.62 1.52 -13.63
N GLN A 100 30.49 0.90 -13.94
CA GLN A 100 30.18 0.36 -15.27
C GLN A 100 30.23 1.45 -16.36
N THR A 101 29.69 2.64 -16.08
CA THR A 101 29.75 3.77 -17.02
C THR A 101 31.20 4.22 -17.27
N ARG A 102 32.05 4.20 -16.24
CA ARG A 102 33.48 4.53 -16.39
C ARG A 102 34.19 3.49 -17.24
N THR A 103 33.99 2.20 -16.97
CA THR A 103 34.58 1.10 -17.74
C THR A 103 34.13 1.15 -19.20
N GLN A 104 32.83 1.34 -19.47
CA GLN A 104 32.31 1.49 -20.85
C GLN A 104 32.92 2.70 -21.57
N ARG A 105 33.12 3.83 -20.89
CA ARG A 105 33.79 5.00 -21.49
C ARG A 105 35.25 4.73 -21.81
N GLU A 106 35.95 3.97 -20.97
CA GLU A 106 37.35 3.61 -21.21
C GLU A 106 37.49 2.60 -22.37
N GLU A 107 36.57 1.65 -22.50
CA GLU A 107 36.52 0.71 -23.63
C GLU A 107 36.20 1.42 -24.95
N MET A 108 35.17 2.27 -24.99
CA MET A 108 34.88 3.10 -26.17
C MET A 108 36.06 3.99 -26.57
N ARG A 109 36.84 4.49 -25.60
CA ARG A 109 38.02 5.32 -25.87
C ARG A 109 39.16 4.50 -26.47
N LYS A 110 39.30 3.22 -26.08
CA LYS A 110 40.29 2.30 -26.65
C LYS A 110 39.91 1.85 -28.06
N GLU A 111 38.62 1.63 -28.33
CA GLU A 111 38.14 1.27 -29.68
C GLU A 111 38.28 2.44 -30.66
N MET A 112 37.94 3.67 -30.26
CA MET A 112 38.09 4.88 -31.09
C MET A 112 39.55 5.25 -31.40
N LEU A 113 40.50 4.82 -30.56
CA LEU A 113 41.95 4.99 -30.79
C LEU A 113 42.58 3.76 -31.45
N GLY A 114 41.84 2.66 -31.57
CA GLY A 114 42.28 1.37 -32.10
C GLY A 114 41.87 1.09 -33.55
N GLU A 115 40.93 1.83 -34.13
CA GLU A 115 40.69 1.84 -35.58
C GLU A 115 41.72 2.74 -36.29
N LYS A 116 42.89 2.17 -36.59
CA LYS A 116 43.80 2.58 -37.67
C LYS A 116 44.45 1.36 -38.30
#